data_AF-A0A951WZK9-F1
#
_entry.id   AF-A0A951WZK9-F1
#
_cell.length_a   1.000
_cell.length_b   1.000
_cell.length_c   1.000
_cell.angle_alpha   90.00
_cell.angle_beta   90.00
_cell.angle_gamma   90.00
#
_symmetry.space_group_name_H-M   'P 1'
#
loop_
_entity.id
_entity.type
_entity.pdbx_description
1 polymer ?
#
loop_
_entity_poly.entity_id
_entity_poly.type
_entity_poly.pdbx_seq_one_letter_code
_entity_poly.pdbx_strand_id
1 'polypeptide(L)'
;MQAYDSWEPALNQLMQKFGAAEACWFSSVRKDGRAHLAPIWHVLHEGRIYVVTQRNSVRAANIRHHAAVSLALADTSNALIVEGTAQPTPAMREQLRPLFQEKYGWDIRTDPTYDDVIAVTPTKVIAWGNHGNGRWHL
;
A
#
# COMPACT_ATOMS: atom_id res chain seq x y z
N MET A 1 8.40 -18.56 7.39
CA MET A 1 9.35 -17.44 7.34
C MET A 1 8.57 -16.25 6.82
N GLN A 2 8.32 -15.25 7.65
CA GLN A 2 7.55 -14.09 7.21
C GLN A 2 8.42 -13.31 6.21
N ALA A 3 7.81 -12.66 5.20
CA ALA A 3 8.57 -11.91 4.20
C ALA A 3 9.50 -10.82 4.80
N TYR A 4 9.28 -10.45 6.06
CA TYR A 4 10.11 -9.52 6.82
C TYR A 4 11.47 -10.10 7.24
N ASP A 5 11.63 -11.42 7.32
CA ASP A 5 12.86 -12.04 7.85
C ASP A 5 14.07 -11.90 6.89
N SER A 6 13.84 -11.51 5.63
CA SER A 6 14.89 -11.34 4.61
C SER A 6 15.32 -9.90 4.37
N TRP A 7 14.59 -8.92 4.90
CA TRP A 7 14.96 -7.51 4.76
C TRP A 7 15.96 -7.08 5.81
N GLU A 8 16.88 -6.19 5.42
CA GLU A 8 17.76 -5.55 6.38
C GLU A 8 16.96 -4.79 7.46
N PRO A 9 17.46 -4.70 8.71
CA PRO A 9 16.70 -4.15 9.84
C PRO A 9 16.10 -2.76 9.59
N ALA A 10 16.83 -1.88 8.90
CA ALA A 10 16.35 -0.54 8.58
C ALA A 10 15.11 -0.57 7.67
N LEU A 11 15.15 -1.37 6.60
CA LEU A 11 14.02 -1.52 5.68
C LEU A 11 12.79 -2.11 6.39
N ASN A 12 13.01 -3.10 7.25
CA ASN A 12 11.96 -3.66 8.09
C ASN A 12 11.30 -2.60 8.97
N GLN A 13 12.09 -1.79 9.68
CA GLN A 13 11.56 -0.72 10.53
C GLN A 13 10.76 0.31 9.73
N LEU A 14 11.23 0.68 8.53
CA LEU A 14 10.51 1.60 7.65
C LEU A 14 9.19 1.02 7.19
N MET A 15 9.16 -0.24 6.74
CA MET A 15 7.94 -0.87 6.27
C MET A 15 6.93 -1.07 7.41
N GLN A 16 7.38 -1.44 8.61
CA GLN A 16 6.51 -1.47 9.80
C GLN A 16 5.92 -0.08 10.11
N LYS A 17 6.73 0.99 10.02
CA LYS A 17 6.23 2.36 10.18
C LYS A 17 5.22 2.74 9.10
N PHE A 18 5.43 2.32 7.85
CA PHE A 18 4.45 2.49 6.78
C PHE A 18 3.16 1.75 7.10
N GLY A 19 3.25 0.49 7.52
CA GLY A 19 2.11 -0.36 7.88
C GLY A 19 1.30 0.17 9.06
N ALA A 20 1.94 0.84 10.02
CA ALA A 20 1.28 1.44 11.17
C ALA A 20 0.56 2.77 10.87
N ALA A 21 0.96 3.50 9.83
CA ALA A 21 0.38 4.81 9.50
C ALA A 21 -1.11 4.71 9.14
N GLU A 22 -1.93 5.68 9.56
CA GLU A 22 -3.39 5.66 9.39
C GLU A 22 -3.82 5.58 7.92
N ALA A 23 -3.12 6.30 7.04
CA ALA A 23 -3.39 6.31 5.60
C ALA A 23 -2.10 6.63 4.84
N CYS A 24 -2.10 6.31 3.55
CA CYS A 24 -1.08 6.78 2.61
C CYS A 24 -1.73 7.50 1.43
N TRP A 25 -0.95 8.37 0.79
CA TRP A 25 -1.22 8.82 -0.56
C TRP A 25 -0.92 7.70 -1.54
N PHE A 26 -1.85 7.38 -2.45
CA PHE A 26 -1.71 6.30 -3.42
C PHE A 26 -1.77 6.87 -4.84
N SER A 27 -0.65 6.80 -5.56
CA SER A 27 -0.54 7.17 -6.97
C SER A 27 -0.70 5.95 -7.86
N SER A 28 -1.49 6.10 -8.93
CA SER A 28 -1.67 5.10 -10.00
C SER A 28 -1.64 5.77 -11.36
N VAL A 29 -1.39 5.00 -12.42
CA VAL A 29 -1.22 5.52 -13.78
C VAL A 29 -2.48 5.26 -14.62
N ARG A 30 -3.06 6.32 -15.19
CA ARG A 30 -4.18 6.22 -16.12
C ARG A 30 -3.71 5.65 -17.45
N LYS A 31 -4.65 5.12 -18.25
CA LYS A 31 -4.38 4.60 -19.60
C LYS A 31 -3.68 5.61 -20.53
N ASP A 32 -3.92 6.90 -20.32
CA ASP A 32 -3.30 8.00 -21.08
C ASP A 32 -1.98 8.51 -20.47
N GLY A 33 -1.43 7.80 -19.48
CA GLY A 33 -0.16 8.12 -18.84
C GLY A 33 -0.23 9.14 -17.70
N ARG A 34 -1.36 9.81 -17.48
CA ARG A 34 -1.50 10.77 -16.37
C ARG A 34 -1.56 10.06 -15.01
N ALA A 35 -0.99 10.69 -13.99
CA ALA A 35 -1.11 10.21 -12.62
C ALA A 35 -2.52 10.46 -12.03
N HIS A 36 -2.96 9.56 -11.17
CA HIS A 36 -4.08 9.76 -10.25
C HIS A 36 -3.61 9.51 -8.83
N LEU A 37 -3.75 10.52 -7.98
CA LEU A 37 -3.34 10.51 -6.58
C LEU A 37 -4.58 10.68 -5.68
N ALA A 38 -4.75 9.79 -4.71
CA ALA A 38 -5.79 9.91 -3.70
C ALA A 38 -5.35 9.23 -2.39
N PRO A 39 -5.80 9.70 -1.21
CA PRO A 39 -5.50 9.03 0.04
C PRO A 39 -6.27 7.70 0.14
N ILE A 40 -5.73 6.76 0.91
CA ILE A 40 -6.34 5.45 1.13
C ILE A 40 -5.87 4.84 2.45
N TRP A 41 -6.77 4.12 3.12
CA TRP A 41 -6.44 3.22 4.22
C TRP A 41 -5.75 1.96 3.69
N HIS A 42 -4.80 1.46 4.45
CA HIS A 42 -3.96 0.34 4.04
C HIS A 42 -3.53 -0.50 5.22
N VAL A 43 -3.19 -1.75 4.95
CA VAL A 43 -2.52 -2.65 5.91
C VAL A 43 -1.26 -3.23 5.28
N LEU A 44 -0.27 -3.55 6.10
CA LEU A 44 0.91 -4.29 5.67
C LEU A 44 0.75 -5.74 6.12
N HIS A 45 0.84 -6.70 5.19
CA HIS A 45 0.74 -8.12 5.48
C HIS A 45 1.71 -8.90 4.60
N GLU A 46 2.53 -9.77 5.20
CA GLU A 46 3.51 -10.60 4.48
C GLU A 46 4.35 -9.81 3.44
N GLY A 47 4.84 -8.63 3.82
CA GLY A 47 5.71 -7.80 2.96
C GLY A 47 5.00 -7.06 1.84
N ARG A 48 3.66 -7.12 1.78
CA ARG A 48 2.85 -6.44 0.77
C ARG A 48 1.91 -5.44 1.43
N ILE A 49 1.62 -4.36 0.72
CA ILE A 49 0.64 -3.36 1.17
C ILE A 49 -0.70 -3.69 0.52
N TYR A 50 -1.75 -3.79 1.33
CA TYR A 50 -3.09 -4.08 0.84
C TYR A 50 -4.02 -2.92 1.09
N VAL A 51 -4.90 -2.68 0.13
CA VAL A 51 -5.94 -1.66 0.20
C VAL A 51 -7.26 -2.25 -0.25
N VAL A 52 -8.35 -1.80 0.37
CA VAL A 52 -9.72 -2.15 -0.02
C VAL A 52 -10.34 -0.94 -0.72
N THR A 53 -10.95 -1.15 -1.88
CA THR A 53 -11.46 -0.07 -2.72
C THR A 53 -12.72 -0.49 -3.48
N GLN A 54 -13.42 0.49 -4.07
CA GLN A 54 -14.53 0.20 -4.98
C GLN A 54 -13.96 -0.32 -6.30
N ARG A 55 -14.54 -1.39 -6.84
CA ARG A 55 -14.12 -2.02 -8.11
C ARG A 55 -14.16 -1.07 -9.30
N ASN A 56 -15.07 -0.09 -9.29
CA ASN A 56 -15.25 0.94 -10.32
C ASN A 56 -14.43 2.23 -10.07
N SER A 57 -13.63 2.27 -9.01
CA SER A 57 -12.79 3.44 -8.72
C SER A 57 -11.74 3.68 -9.80
N VAL A 58 -11.28 4.93 -9.90
CA VAL A 58 -10.20 5.32 -10.84
C VAL A 58 -8.95 4.47 -10.62
N ARG A 59 -8.53 4.25 -9.36
CA ARG A 59 -7.35 3.42 -9.07
C ARG A 59 -7.55 1.98 -9.51
N ALA A 60 -8.72 1.39 -9.28
CA ALA A 60 -8.98 0.00 -9.66
C ALA A 60 -8.96 -0.16 -11.19
N ALA A 61 -9.54 0.80 -11.92
CA ALA A 61 -9.44 0.84 -13.38
C ALA A 61 -7.98 1.00 -13.84
N ASN A 62 -7.22 1.91 -13.20
CA ASN A 62 -5.81 2.13 -13.50
C ASN A 62 -4.97 0.85 -13.29
N ILE A 63 -5.12 0.16 -12.16
CA ILE A 63 -4.32 -1.04 -11.84
C ILE A 63 -4.60 -2.20 -12.80
N ARG A 64 -5.83 -2.32 -13.34
CA ARG A 64 -6.13 -3.30 -14.41
C ARG A 64 -5.43 -3.00 -15.72
N HIS A 65 -5.00 -1.75 -15.95
CA HIS A 65 -4.31 -1.31 -17.16
C HIS A 65 -2.80 -1.16 -16.99
N HIS A 66 -2.35 -0.72 -15.82
CA HIS A 66 -0.96 -0.39 -15.54
C HIS A 66 -0.64 -0.64 -14.06
N ALA A 67 0.32 -1.53 -13.80
CA ALA A 67 0.62 -1.99 -12.45
C ALA A 67 1.46 -1.01 -11.62
N ALA A 68 2.22 -0.09 -12.23
CA ALA A 68 3.12 0.78 -11.49
C ALA A 68 2.37 1.75 -10.55
N VAL A 69 2.84 1.81 -9.31
CA VAL A 69 2.30 2.68 -8.26
C VAL A 69 3.41 3.33 -7.45
N SER A 70 3.08 4.47 -6.85
CA SER A 70 3.91 5.11 -5.83
C SER A 70 3.02 5.53 -4.66
N LEU A 71 3.40 5.13 -3.46
CA LEU A 71 2.69 5.42 -2.23
C LEU A 71 3.58 6.25 -1.31
N ALA A 72 3.01 7.18 -0.56
CA ALA A 72 3.77 8.02 0.37
C ALA A 72 2.97 8.34 1.63
N LEU A 73 3.67 8.47 2.77
CA LEU A 73 3.09 9.09 3.95
C LEU A 73 3.05 10.63 3.78
N ALA A 74 2.21 11.31 4.57
CA ALA A 74 1.91 12.72 4.38
C ALA A 74 3.03 13.70 4.80
N ASP A 75 3.93 13.28 5.70
CA ASP A 75 5.01 14.13 6.20
C ASP A 75 6.15 14.24 5.19
N THR A 76 6.27 15.40 4.55
CA THR A 76 7.31 15.68 3.54
C THR A 76 8.67 16.00 4.16
N SER A 77 8.72 16.35 5.45
CA SER A 77 9.98 16.57 6.18
C SER A 77 10.62 15.25 6.60
N ASN A 78 9.78 14.25 6.87
CA ASN A 78 10.16 12.89 7.23
C ASN A 78 9.54 11.91 6.23
N ALA A 79 9.94 12.00 4.96
CA ALA A 79 9.24 11.23 3.95
C ALA A 79 9.56 9.76 4.04
N LEU A 80 8.53 8.98 3.74
CA LEU A 80 8.61 7.56 3.51
C LEU A 80 7.74 7.22 2.30
N ILE A 81 8.40 6.78 1.24
CA ILE A 81 7.83 6.53 -0.07
C ILE A 81 8.09 5.07 -0.45
N VAL A 82 7.08 4.41 -0.98
CA VAL A 82 7.13 3.06 -1.52
C VAL A 82 6.77 3.11 -2.99
N GLU A 83 7.67 2.67 -3.87
CA GLU A 83 7.33 2.36 -5.26
C GLU A 83 7.10 0.85 -5.38
N GLY A 84 6.22 0.45 -6.28
CA GLY A 84 5.90 -0.96 -6.45
C GLY A 84 5.03 -1.26 -7.66
N THR A 85 4.61 -2.52 -7.73
CA THR A 85 3.60 -2.99 -8.67
C THR A 85 2.36 -3.42 -7.93
N ALA A 86 1.19 -3.11 -8.49
CA ALA A 86 -0.10 -3.40 -7.91
C ALA A 86 -0.90 -4.38 -8.78
N GLN A 87 -1.72 -5.20 -8.13
CA GLN A 87 -2.64 -6.11 -8.81
C GLN A 87 -3.93 -6.31 -7.98
N PRO A 88 -5.09 -6.54 -8.62
CA PRO A 88 -6.29 -6.96 -7.91
C PRO A 88 -6.07 -8.32 -7.24
N THR A 89 -6.57 -8.49 -6.02
CA THR A 89 -6.43 -9.70 -5.21
C THR A 89 -7.64 -9.94 -4.31
N PRO A 90 -8.87 -9.99 -4.86
CA PRO A 90 -10.09 -10.12 -4.06
C PRO A 90 -10.11 -11.35 -3.14
N ALA A 91 -9.36 -12.41 -3.50
CA ALA A 91 -9.19 -13.62 -2.68
C ALA A 91 -8.58 -13.36 -1.30
N MET A 92 -7.82 -12.27 -1.11
CA MET A 92 -7.21 -11.91 0.18
C MET A 92 -8.19 -11.29 1.18
N ARG A 93 -9.44 -11.00 0.78
CA ARG A 93 -10.41 -10.30 1.63
C ARG A 93 -10.59 -10.95 3.01
N GLU A 94 -10.76 -12.26 3.07
CA GLU A 94 -10.97 -12.95 4.34
C GLU A 94 -9.73 -12.90 5.24
N GLN A 95 -8.55 -13.09 4.64
CA GLN A 95 -7.28 -13.05 5.37
C GLN A 95 -6.95 -11.65 5.92
N LEU A 96 -7.34 -10.59 5.20
CA LEU A 96 -7.09 -9.20 5.60
C LEU A 96 -8.14 -8.64 6.56
N ARG A 97 -9.31 -9.26 6.65
CA ARG A 97 -10.42 -8.84 7.53
C ARG A 97 -9.97 -8.53 8.96
N PRO A 98 -9.25 -9.41 9.69
CA PRO A 98 -8.83 -9.09 11.06
C PRO A 98 -7.93 -7.86 11.13
N LEU A 99 -7.06 -7.62 10.15
CA LEU A 99 -6.13 -6.49 10.14
C LEU A 99 -6.85 -5.16 9.96
N PHE A 100 -7.82 -5.10 9.05
CA PHE A 100 -8.65 -3.89 8.88
C PHE A 100 -9.58 -3.67 10.07
N GLN A 101 -10.12 -4.74 10.66
CA GLN A 101 -10.92 -4.64 11.89
C GLN A 101 -10.11 -4.09 13.06
N GLU A 102 -8.89 -4.58 13.26
CA GLU A 102 -8.00 -4.11 14.33
C GLU A 102 -7.58 -2.66 14.14
N LYS A 103 -7.12 -2.31 12.93
CA LYS A 103 -6.55 -0.99 12.66
C LYS A 103 -7.59 0.12 12.51
N TYR A 104 -8.78 -0.20 12.00
CA TYR A 104 -9.79 0.80 11.62
C TYR A 104 -11.18 0.56 12.20
N GLY A 105 -11.39 -0.53 12.94
CA GLY A 105 -12.74 -0.93 13.37
C GLY A 105 -13.66 -1.33 12.23
N TRP A 106 -13.10 -1.64 11.04
CA TRP A 106 -13.87 -1.85 9.81
C TRP A 106 -13.89 -3.32 9.38
N ASP A 107 -15.06 -3.95 9.44
CA ASP A 107 -15.28 -5.28 8.86
C ASP A 107 -15.51 -5.18 7.35
N ILE A 108 -14.41 -5.22 6.60
CA ILE A 108 -14.40 -5.16 5.13
C ILE A 108 -15.26 -6.25 4.49
N ARG A 109 -15.62 -7.35 5.16
CA ARG A 109 -16.47 -8.39 4.59
C ARG A 109 -17.94 -7.96 4.49
N THR A 110 -18.37 -7.08 5.40
CA THR A 110 -19.77 -6.65 5.49
C THR A 110 -20.07 -5.36 4.73
N ASP A 111 -19.04 -4.68 4.24
CA ASP A 111 -19.18 -3.47 3.43
C ASP A 111 -19.30 -3.80 1.93
N PRO A 112 -20.49 -3.62 1.32
CA PRO A 112 -20.70 -3.91 -0.09
C PRO A 112 -20.15 -2.83 -1.03
N THR A 113 -19.80 -1.64 -0.51
CA THR A 113 -19.34 -0.50 -1.31
C THR A 113 -17.90 -0.70 -1.73
N TYR A 114 -17.06 -1.14 -0.79
CA TYR A 114 -15.63 -1.36 -1.00
C TYR A 114 -15.39 -2.84 -1.30
N ASP A 115 -15.66 -3.25 -2.54
CA ASP A 115 -15.83 -4.63 -2.98
C ASP A 115 -14.62 -5.24 -3.71
N ASP A 116 -13.49 -4.53 -3.80
CA ASP A 116 -12.25 -4.99 -4.42
C ASP A 116 -11.07 -4.85 -3.44
N VAL A 117 -10.04 -5.66 -3.65
CA VAL A 117 -8.78 -5.62 -2.88
C VAL A 117 -7.63 -5.47 -3.85
N ILE A 118 -6.70 -4.58 -3.57
CA ILE A 118 -5.48 -4.42 -4.36
C ILE A 118 -4.28 -4.72 -3.46
N ALA A 119 -3.38 -5.59 -3.94
CA ALA A 119 -2.05 -5.77 -3.35
C ALA A 119 -1.05 -4.90 -4.08
N VAL A 120 -0.16 -4.27 -3.33
CA VAL A 120 1.06 -3.64 -3.81
C VAL A 120 2.23 -4.47 -3.32
N THR A 121 3.06 -4.94 -4.27
CA THR A 121 4.36 -5.53 -3.99
C THR A 121 5.41 -4.40 -4.08
N PRO A 122 6.04 -4.02 -2.95
CA PRO A 122 7.10 -3.02 -2.95
C PRO A 122 8.29 -3.48 -3.81
N THR A 123 8.81 -2.58 -4.64
CA THR A 123 10.05 -2.80 -5.42
C THR A 123 11.14 -1.82 -5.01
N LYS A 124 10.77 -0.73 -4.34
CA LYS A 124 11.70 0.27 -3.84
C LYS A 124 11.12 1.03 -2.66
N VAL A 125 11.96 1.34 -1.69
CA VAL A 125 11.62 2.22 -0.57
C VAL A 125 12.59 3.39 -0.55
N ILE A 126 12.07 4.59 -0.30
CA ILE A 126 12.84 5.82 -0.20
C ILE A 126 12.46 6.50 1.09
N ALA A 127 13.47 6.94 1.85
CA ALA A 127 13.26 7.67 3.08
C ALA A 127 14.26 8.80 3.26
N TRP A 128 13.85 9.84 3.98
CA TRP A 128 14.72 10.90 4.50
C TRP A 128 14.18 11.50 5.80
N GLY A 129 14.94 12.45 6.37
CA GLY A 129 14.62 13.08 7.64
C GLY A 129 14.87 12.13 8.81
N ASN A 130 13.94 12.09 9.76
CA ASN A 130 14.04 11.23 10.95
C ASN A 130 13.96 9.73 10.64
N HIS A 131 13.69 9.35 9.38
CA HIS A 131 13.73 7.96 8.92
C HIS A 131 15.11 7.51 8.46
N GLY A 132 16.10 8.41 8.43
CA GLY A 132 17.37 8.19 7.76
C GLY A 132 17.27 8.40 6.25
N ASN A 133 18.40 8.71 5.62
CA ASN A 133 18.47 9.00 4.18
C ASN A 133 18.88 7.75 3.40
N GLY A 134 17.95 7.17 2.64
CA GLY A 134 18.24 5.92 1.93
C GLY A 134 17.29 5.60 0.78
N ARG A 135 17.74 4.68 -0.07
CA ARG A 135 17.00 4.10 -1.19
C ARG A 135 17.28 2.60 -1.21
N TRP A 136 16.25 1.80 -0.96
CA TRP A 136 16.33 0.34 -0.96
C TRP A 136 15.64 -0.19 -2.21
N HIS A 137 16.29 -1.12 -2.91
CA HIS A 137 15.73 -1.83 -4.06
C HIS A 137 15.48 -3.28 -3.64
N LEU A 138 14.28 -3.80 -3.91
CA LEU A 138 13.79 -5.11 -3.46
C LEU A 138 13.75 -6.13 -4.59
#